data_AF-A0A076HU55-F1
#
_entry.id   AF-A0A076HU55-F1
#
_cell.length_a   1.000
_cell.length_b   1.000
_cell.length_c   1.000
_cell.angle_alpha   90.00
_cell.angle_beta   90.00
_cell.angle_gamma   90.00
#
_symmetry.space_group_name_H-M   'P 1'
#
loop_
_entity.id
_entity.type
_entity.pdbx_description
1 polymer ?
#
loop_
_entity_poly.entity_id
_entity_poly.type
_entity_poly.pdbx_seq_one_letter_code
_entity_poly.pdbx_strand_id
1 'polypeptide(L)'
;METVWEAVRQAMPAGYAELTTPGMLQFVAGKDMAVALASKKNYLSLYVQALYYFPELGAALKAAAPKLKMGKSCINFTHATELPLPALHALLQHVPADEFQARVAAVRQDPSATHQ
;
A
#
# COMPACT_ATOMS: atom_id res chain seq x y z
N MET A 1 5.43 -21.17 -5.17
CA MET A 1 5.87 -20.19 -4.16
C MET A 1 5.30 -18.85 -4.60
N GLU A 2 4.25 -18.37 -3.94
CA GLU A 2 3.66 -17.06 -4.24
C GLU A 2 4.57 -15.96 -3.69
N THR A 3 4.88 -14.96 -4.51
CA THR A 3 5.67 -13.80 -4.07
C THR A 3 4.75 -12.72 -3.49
N VAL A 4 5.28 -11.87 -2.60
CA VAL A 4 4.53 -10.72 -2.05
C VAL A 4 3.96 -9.84 -3.18
N TRP A 5 4.74 -9.63 -4.24
CA TRP A 5 4.29 -8.81 -5.36
C TRP A 5 3.12 -9.44 -6.12
N GLU A 6 3.11 -10.77 -6.28
CA GLU A 6 1.98 -11.45 -6.92
C GLU A 6 0.71 -11.36 -6.08
N ALA A 7 0.80 -11.54 -4.76
CA ALA A 7 -0.34 -11.35 -3.87
C ALA A 7 -0.90 -9.92 -3.95
N VAL A 8 -0.02 -8.91 -4.00
CA VAL A 8 -0.43 -7.51 -4.22
C VAL A 8 -1.10 -7.36 -5.57
N ARG A 9 -0.50 -7.86 -6.66
CA ARG A 9 -1.03 -7.76 -8.02
C ARG A 9 -2.41 -8.40 -8.16
N GLN A 10 -2.67 -9.51 -7.47
CA GLN A 10 -3.99 -10.17 -7.45
C GLN A 10 -5.04 -9.38 -6.66
N ALA A 11 -4.60 -8.60 -5.66
CA ALA A 11 -5.48 -7.77 -4.85
C ALA A 11 -5.80 -6.42 -5.49
N MET A 12 -4.96 -5.93 -6.41
CA MET A 12 -5.16 -4.62 -7.05
C MET A 12 -6.43 -4.63 -7.93
N PRO A 13 -7.39 -3.73 -7.69
CA PRO A 13 -8.56 -3.61 -8.54
C PRO A 13 -8.21 -2.95 -9.88
N ALA A 14 -9.15 -2.95 -10.83
CA ALA A 14 -8.96 -2.30 -12.12
C ALA A 14 -8.68 -0.79 -11.97
N GLY A 15 -7.90 -0.23 -12.90
CA GLY A 15 -7.58 1.20 -12.96
C GLY A 15 -6.19 1.58 -12.44
N TYR A 16 -5.47 0.66 -11.80
CA TYR A 16 -4.06 0.85 -11.50
C TYR A 16 -3.18 0.34 -12.63
N ALA A 17 -2.14 1.11 -12.97
CA ALA A 17 -1.10 0.71 -13.90
C ALA A 17 0.12 0.18 -13.14
N GLU A 18 0.58 -1.01 -13.51
CA GLU A 18 1.84 -1.56 -13.02
C GLU A 18 3.02 -0.89 -13.73
N LEU A 19 3.98 -0.39 -12.96
CA LEU A 19 5.21 0.21 -13.42
C LEU A 19 6.40 -0.47 -12.75
N THR A 20 7.42 -0.77 -13.54
CA THR A 20 8.70 -1.26 -13.03
C THR A 20 9.73 -0.15 -13.17
N THR A 21 10.32 0.25 -12.06
CA THR A 21 11.40 1.26 -12.01
C THR A 21 12.67 0.62 -11.44
N PRO A 22 13.87 1.22 -11.65
CA PRO A 22 15.10 0.66 -11.12
C PRO A 22 15.04 0.49 -9.60
N GLY A 23 14.92 -0.76 -9.14
CA GLY A 23 14.87 -1.12 -7.72
C GLY A 23 13.49 -1.08 -7.05
N MET A 24 12.41 -0.78 -7.78
CA MET A 24 11.05 -0.76 -7.23
C MET A 24 10.00 -1.23 -8.25
N LEU A 25 9.08 -2.08 -7.79
CA LEU A 25 7.85 -2.39 -8.49
C LEU A 25 6.74 -1.52 -7.90
N GLN A 26 5.91 -0.88 -8.72
CA GLN A 26 4.91 0.05 -8.22
C GLN A 26 3.61 -0.01 -9.02
N PHE A 27 2.49 0.18 -8.34
CA PHE A 27 1.19 0.45 -8.92
C PHE A 27 0.86 1.92 -8.78
N VAL A 28 0.46 2.54 -9.88
CA VAL A 28 0.06 3.95 -9.93
C VAL A 28 -1.39 4.08 -10.39
N ALA A 29 -2.12 5.03 -9.82
CA ALA A 29 -3.39 5.50 -10.34
C ALA A 29 -3.15 6.88 -10.99
N GLY A 30 -3.06 6.90 -12.31
CA GLY A 30 -2.65 8.09 -13.07
C GLY A 30 -1.23 8.54 -12.68
N LYS A 31 -1.10 9.71 -12.05
CA LYS A 31 0.20 10.27 -11.60
C LYS A 31 0.57 9.86 -10.17
N ASP A 32 -0.32 9.18 -9.46
CA ASP A 32 -0.21 8.94 -8.03
C ASP A 32 0.18 7.51 -7.72
N MET A 33 1.28 7.35 -6.99
CA MET A 33 1.72 6.03 -6.51
C MET A 33 0.76 5.54 -5.43
N ALA A 34 0.21 4.35 -5.62
CA ALA A 34 -0.71 3.71 -4.67
C ALA A 34 0.01 2.65 -3.85
N VAL A 35 0.73 1.75 -4.51
CA VAL A 35 1.49 0.68 -3.87
C VAL A 35 2.87 0.60 -4.50
N ALA A 36 3.92 0.39 -3.71
CA ALA A 36 5.25 0.11 -4.24
C ALA A 36 6.00 -0.88 -3.37
N LEU A 37 6.68 -1.83 -3.99
CA LEU A 37 7.60 -2.76 -3.35
C LEU A 37 9.03 -2.34 -3.69
N ALA A 38 9.77 -1.91 -2.68
CA ALA A 38 11.17 -1.57 -2.78
C ALA A 38 12.05 -2.62 -2.11
N SER A 39 13.15 -2.98 -2.76
CA SER A 39 14.17 -3.84 -2.17
C SER A 39 15.27 -2.99 -1.52
N LYS A 40 15.48 -3.17 -0.21
CA LYS A 40 16.60 -2.58 0.53
C LYS A 40 17.59 -3.69 0.88
N LYS A 41 18.83 -3.30 1.19
CA LYS A 41 19.96 -4.23 1.41
C LYS A 41 19.67 -5.36 2.42
N ASN A 42 18.81 -5.13 3.43
CA ASN A 42 18.54 -6.09 4.51
C ASN A 42 17.05 -6.43 4.68
N TYR A 43 16.14 -5.78 3.96
CA TYR A 43 14.69 -5.95 4.12
C TYR A 43 13.95 -5.46 2.87
N LEU A 44 12.71 -5.88 2.73
CA LEU A 44 11.77 -5.36 1.75
C LEU A 44 10.87 -4.31 2.42
N SER A 45 10.54 -3.26 1.67
CA SER A 45 9.56 -2.25 2.09
C SER A 45 8.39 -2.26 1.13
N LEU A 46 7.20 -2.56 1.64
CA LEU A 46 5.95 -2.37 0.92
C LEU A 46 5.35 -1.03 1.33
N TYR A 47 5.36 -0.09 0.40
CA TYR A 47 4.67 1.19 0.50
C TYR A 47 3.22 0.99 0.06
N VAL A 48 2.27 1.31 0.94
CA VAL A 48 0.83 1.27 0.67
C VAL A 48 0.29 2.65 1.04
N GLN A 49 0.21 3.53 0.06
CA GLN A 49 -0.22 4.92 0.25
C GLN A 49 -1.69 4.99 0.67
N ALA A 50 -2.50 3.99 0.33
CA ALA A 50 -3.87 3.88 0.83
C ALA A 50 -3.95 3.92 2.37
N LEU A 51 -2.97 3.37 3.10
CA LEU A 51 -2.95 3.42 4.57
C LEU A 51 -2.81 4.86 5.12
N TYR A 52 -2.20 5.75 4.34
CA TYR A 52 -2.03 7.15 4.70
C TYR A 52 -3.31 7.97 4.43
N TYR A 53 -3.94 7.71 3.29
CA TYR A 53 -5.13 8.45 2.85
C TYR A 53 -6.44 7.92 3.46
N PHE A 54 -6.44 6.68 3.92
CA PHE A 54 -7.57 5.99 4.55
C PHE A 54 -7.12 5.43 5.93
N PRO A 55 -7.14 6.25 6.99
CA PRO A 55 -6.61 5.85 8.30
C PRO A 55 -7.34 4.65 8.91
N GLU A 56 -8.61 4.44 8.56
CA GLU A 56 -9.39 3.26 8.93
C GLU A 56 -8.76 1.94 8.46
N LEU A 57 -8.16 1.94 7.27
CA LEU A 57 -7.46 0.79 6.71
C LEU A 57 -6.16 0.51 7.47
N GLY A 58 -5.44 1.56 7.87
CA GLY A 58 -4.27 1.46 8.74
C GLY A 58 -4.61 0.86 10.10
N ALA A 59 -5.72 1.29 10.70
CA ALA A 59 -6.20 0.75 11.97
C ALA A 59 -6.60 -0.74 11.86
N ALA A 60 -7.33 -1.11 10.81
CA ALA A 60 -7.72 -2.49 10.55
C ALA A 60 -6.49 -3.41 10.34
N LEU A 61 -5.49 -2.95 9.58
CA LEU A 61 -4.26 -3.69 9.36
C LEU A 61 -3.46 -3.88 10.66
N LYS A 62 -3.38 -2.83 11.50
CA LYS A 62 -2.72 -2.91 12.80
C LYS A 62 -3.43 -3.88 13.75
N ALA A 63 -4.76 -3.90 13.72
CA ALA A 63 -5.55 -4.83 14.52
C ALA A 63 -5.35 -6.29 14.06
N ALA A 64 -5.29 -6.52 12.74
CA ALA A 64 -5.02 -7.83 12.16
C ALA A 64 -3.57 -8.32 12.40
N ALA A 65 -2.60 -7.40 12.46
CA ALA A 65 -1.19 -7.72 12.64
C ALA A 65 -0.49 -6.75 13.62
N PRO A 66 -0.76 -6.87 14.95
CA PRO A 66 -0.25 -5.94 15.95
C PRO A 66 1.28 -5.97 16.12
N LYS A 67 1.93 -7.05 15.69
CA LYS A 67 3.39 -7.21 15.70
C LYS A 67 4.06 -6.69 14.42
N LEU A 68 3.28 -6.24 13.44
CA LEU A 68 3.80 -5.79 12.16
C LEU A 68 4.56 -4.48 12.31
N LYS A 69 5.79 -4.44 11.79
CA LYS A 69 6.62 -3.23 11.77
C LYS A 69 6.18 -2.33 10.61
N MET A 70 5.28 -1.39 10.88
CA MET A 70 4.82 -0.42 9.90
C MET A 70 4.96 1.03 10.38
N GLY A 71 5.27 1.93 9.44
CA GLY A 71 5.14 3.37 9.57
C GLY A 71 3.76 3.86 9.09
N LYS A 72 3.68 5.13 8.68
CA LYS A 72 2.42 5.73 8.19
C LYS A 72 1.88 5.09 6.91
N SER A 73 2.77 4.74 5.99
CA SER A 73 2.43 4.09 4.71
C SER A 73 3.43 3.03 4.29
N CYS A 74 4.42 2.69 5.11
CA CYS A 74 5.46 1.72 4.76
C CYS A 74 5.44 0.54 5.72
N ILE A 75 5.57 -0.66 5.19
CA ILE A 75 5.64 -1.91 5.95
C ILE A 75 6.99 -2.55 5.65
N ASN A 76 7.81 -2.76 6.67
CA ASN A 76 9.13 -3.34 6.53
C ASN A 76 9.10 -4.80 6.98
N PHE A 77 9.57 -5.70 6.12
CA PHE A 77 9.55 -7.14 6.36
C PHE A 77 10.75 -7.82 5.69
N THR A 78 11.12 -9.00 6.19
CA THR A 78 12.19 -9.82 5.61
C THR A 78 11.65 -11.04 4.90
N HIS A 79 10.54 -11.58 5.38
CA HIS A 79 9.86 -12.73 4.83
C HIS A 79 8.41 -12.41 4.50
N ALA A 80 7.91 -12.99 3.40
CA ALA A 80 6.51 -12.85 3.00
C ALA A 80 5.52 -13.33 4.09
N THR A 81 5.94 -14.29 4.91
CA THR A 81 5.15 -14.86 6.02
C THR A 81 4.95 -13.89 7.18
N GLU A 82 5.74 -12.82 7.28
CA GLU A 82 5.56 -11.77 8.28
C GLU A 82 4.45 -10.78 7.89
N LEU A 83 4.11 -10.72 6.60
CA LEU A 83 3.03 -9.87 6.11
C LEU A 83 1.69 -10.57 6.26
N PRO A 84 0.65 -9.88 6.76
CA PRO A 84 -0.71 -10.37 6.73
C PRO A 84 -1.28 -10.25 5.30
N LEU A 85 -0.78 -11.06 4.37
CA LEU A 85 -1.19 -11.03 2.95
C LEU A 85 -2.72 -11.09 2.77
N PRO A 86 -3.47 -11.92 3.51
CA PRO A 86 -4.94 -11.93 3.39
C PRO A 86 -5.59 -10.60 3.80
N ALA A 87 -5.07 -9.94 4.85
CA ALA A 87 -5.58 -8.65 5.30
C ALA A 87 -5.23 -7.54 4.31
N LEU A 88 -3.99 -7.55 3.78
CA LEU A 88 -3.57 -6.63 2.72
C LEU A 88 -4.40 -6.83 1.46
N HIS A 89 -4.71 -8.07 1.09
CA HIS A 89 -5.53 -8.39 -0.07
C HIS A 89 -6.91 -7.76 0.06
N ALA A 90 -7.60 -8.05 1.16
CA ALA A 90 -8.93 -7.49 1.41
C ALA A 90 -8.90 -5.96 1.40
N LEU A 91 -7.90 -5.35 2.02
CA LEU A 91 -7.75 -3.90 2.10
C LEU A 91 -7.54 -3.25 0.73
N LEU A 92 -6.65 -3.80 -0.10
CA LEU A 92 -6.38 -3.28 -1.44
C LEU A 92 -7.60 -3.39 -2.37
N GLN A 93 -8.37 -4.47 -2.24
CA GLN A 93 -9.62 -4.63 -3.00
C GLN A 93 -10.69 -3.59 -2.65
N HIS A 94 -10.66 -3.05 -1.43
CA HIS A 94 -11.61 -2.00 -1.00
C HIS A 94 -11.23 -0.61 -1.49
N VAL A 95 -10.09 -0.43 -2.16
CA VAL A 95 -9.62 0.88 -2.61
C VAL A 95 -9.54 0.92 -4.14
N PRO A 96 -10.65 1.20 -4.84
CA PRO A 96 -10.62 1.37 -6.28
C PRO A 96 -9.76 2.58 -6.67
N ALA A 97 -9.17 2.53 -7.87
CA ALA A 97 -8.24 3.57 -8.34
C ALA A 97 -8.87 4.98 -8.34
N ASP A 98 -10.15 5.07 -8.70
CA ASP A 98 -10.91 6.32 -8.72
C ASP A 98 -11.05 6.94 -7.33
N GLU A 99 -11.47 6.15 -6.33
CA GLU A 99 -11.55 6.62 -4.93
C GLU A 99 -10.18 7.01 -4.39
N PHE A 100 -9.15 6.25 -4.70
CA PHE A 100 -7.79 6.60 -4.29
C PHE A 100 -7.37 7.95 -4.85
N GLN A 101 -7.58 8.19 -6.15
CA GLN A 101 -7.26 9.45 -6.79
C GLN A 101 -8.08 10.61 -6.24
N ALA A 102 -9.39 10.41 -6.02
CA ALA A 102 -10.26 11.42 -5.44
C ALA A 102 -9.79 11.81 -4.03
N ARG A 103 -9.45 10.82 -3.19
CA ARG A 103 -8.95 11.07 -1.83
C ARG A 103 -7.58 11.76 -1.84
N VAL A 104 -6.66 11.32 -2.70
CA VAL A 104 -5.34 11.96 -2.87
C VAL A 104 -5.50 13.41 -3.32
N ALA A 105 -6.40 13.69 -4.27
CA ALA A 105 -6.69 15.04 -4.74
C ALA A 105 -7.26 15.92 -3.62
N ALA A 106 -8.21 15.40 -2.83
CA ALA A 106 -8.79 16.12 -1.70
C ALA A 106 -7.73 16.51 -0.64
N VAL A 107 -6.86 15.56 -0.27
CA VAL A 107 -5.78 15.81 0.71
C VAL A 107 -4.73 16.79 0.17
N ARG A 108 -4.44 16.78 -1.14
CA ARG A 108 -3.52 17.75 -1.74
C ARG A 108 -4.08 19.17 -1.77
N GLN A 109 -5.40 19.31 -1.90
CA GLN A 109 -6.06 20.61 -1.89
C GLN A 109 -6.20 21.17 -0.47
N ASP A 110 -6.30 20.31 0.55
CA ASP A 110 -6.28 20.69 1.96
C ASP A 110 -5.20 19.92 2.76
N PRO A 111 -3.96 20.42 2.80
CA PRO A 111 -2.87 19.77 3.54
C PRO A 111 -3.04 19.82 5.07
N SER A 112 -4.02 20.57 5.58
CA SER A 112 -4.29 20.71 7.03
C SER A 112 -5.04 19.50 7.62
N ALA A 113 -5.78 18.77 6.79
CA ALA A 113 -6.54 17.57 7.18
C ALA A 113 -5.66 16.33 7.49
N THR A 114 -4.35 16.37 7.24
CA THR A 114 -3.46 15.18 7.33
C THR A 114 -2.59 15.11 8.59
N HIS A 115 -2.72 16.09 9.50
CA HIS A 115 -1.86 16.23 10.67
C HIS A 115 -2.57 16.04 12.03
N GLN A 116 -3.79 15.49 12.05
CA GLN A 116 -4.48 15.17 13.31
C GLN A 116 -4.19 13.75 13.78
#